data_AF-A0A812U6L0-F1
#
_entry.id   AF-A0A812U6L0-F1
#
_cell.length_a   1.000
_cell.length_b   1.000
_cell.length_c   1.000
_cell.angle_alpha   90.00
_cell.angle_beta   90.00
_cell.angle_gamma   90.00
#
_symmetry.space_group_name_H-M   'P 1'
#
loop_
_entity.id
_entity.type
_entity.pdbx_description
1 polymer ?
#
loop_
_entity_poly.entity_id
_entity_poly.type
_entity_poly.pdbx_seq_one_letter_code
_entity_poly.pdbx_strand_id
1 'polypeptide(L)'
;MLTTDVCKSLKLAMGGLGSSSGVGATGNLDMQQVRVEGAALVDEEESCPLHPMAGVVVDNFPQLSIAGEVGIALQGMLGQGFMDQYDLELDAPKQRLRAWPRASLPDSGSDGSDGDWRALEALGMPGRLQGLLLTVPGCLEPVVGLVDTGASHTVLNRQAAYVLGLRVDMGAERKVRGIGLDNSVLEMPLLSLMNITLSSARHVTITPRKSGASDASASANPVDGRRSWRFCNTGARIKGPIATFPEAVDVGIGDIGLFQELLSQPQETIGDFDGPVALLGQDLMTQMPLRYSAARGRLWFRHD
;
A
#
# COMPACT_ATOMS: atom_id res chain seq x y z
N MET A 1 11.93 -1.18 9.65
CA MET A 1 12.25 0.16 10.19
C MET A 1 12.38 0.04 11.70
N LEU A 2 13.41 0.62 12.28
CA LEU A 2 13.69 0.57 13.73
C LEU A 2 14.01 1.99 14.20
N THR A 3 13.71 2.31 15.45
CA THR A 3 14.21 3.55 16.07
C THR A 3 15.65 3.37 16.56
N THR A 4 16.38 4.46 16.70
CA THR A 4 17.74 4.49 17.26
C THR A 4 17.77 3.89 18.66
N ASP A 5 16.75 4.13 19.48
CA ASP A 5 16.69 3.58 20.83
C ASP A 5 16.54 2.06 20.84
N VAL A 6 15.80 1.50 19.89
CA VAL A 6 15.69 0.05 19.70
C VAL A 6 17.02 -0.52 19.22
N CYS A 7 17.68 0.12 18.26
CA CYS A 7 19.00 -0.30 17.80
C CYS A 7 20.03 -0.31 18.95
N LYS A 8 20.03 0.72 19.81
CA LYS A 8 20.89 0.78 21.00
C LYS A 8 20.56 -0.33 22.00
N SER A 9 19.28 -0.53 22.29
CA SER A 9 18.81 -1.55 23.25
C SER A 9 19.18 -2.96 22.81
N LEU A 10 19.05 -3.22 21.51
CA LEU A 10 19.44 -4.49 20.88
C LEU A 10 20.93 -4.60 20.55
N LYS A 11 21.72 -3.54 20.84
CA LYS A 11 23.17 -3.46 20.53
C LYS A 11 23.49 -3.74 19.06
N LEU A 12 22.61 -3.31 18.16
CA LEU A 12 22.81 -3.45 16.71
C LEU A 12 23.96 -2.54 16.26
N ALA A 13 24.84 -3.07 15.42
CA ALA A 13 25.95 -2.31 14.86
C ALA A 13 25.43 -1.25 13.88
N MET A 14 25.44 0.01 14.31
CA MET A 14 25.09 1.18 13.51
C MET A 14 26.27 1.51 12.57
N GLY A 15 26.09 1.43 11.25
CA GLY A 15 27.04 2.01 10.27
C GLY A 15 27.90 1.05 9.43
N GLY A 16 27.54 -0.23 9.34
CA GLY A 16 28.30 -1.21 8.53
C GLY A 16 27.84 -1.39 7.07
N LEU A 17 26.62 -0.95 6.72
CA LEU A 17 25.98 -1.27 5.43
C LEU A 17 25.85 -0.05 4.49
N GLY A 18 26.36 1.11 4.90
CA GLY A 18 26.21 2.37 4.19
C GLY A 18 24.91 3.11 4.50
N SER A 19 24.75 4.28 3.90
CA SER A 19 23.48 5.01 3.84
C SER A 19 22.69 4.56 2.63
N SER A 20 21.39 4.37 2.78
CA SER A 20 20.49 4.19 1.65
C SER A 20 19.51 5.33 1.56
N SER A 21 19.38 5.91 0.37
CA SER A 21 18.23 6.73 0.02
C SER A 21 17.07 5.80 -0.31
N GLY A 22 15.96 5.90 0.42
CA GLY A 22 14.71 5.23 0.07
C GLY A 22 13.63 6.24 -0.23
N VAL A 23 12.75 5.93 -1.18
CA VAL A 23 11.55 6.71 -1.45
C VAL A 23 10.48 6.23 -0.48
N GLY A 24 10.11 7.10 0.46
CA GLY A 24 8.97 6.87 1.34
C GLY A 24 7.72 7.57 0.82
N ALA A 25 6.70 7.70 1.67
CA ALA A 25 5.42 8.26 1.28
C ALA A 25 5.47 9.71 0.71
N THR A 26 6.54 10.46 0.98
CA THR A 26 6.67 11.89 0.60
C THR A 26 8.11 12.37 0.42
N GLY A 27 9.07 11.50 0.16
CA GLY A 27 10.42 11.96 -0.14
C GLY A 27 11.47 10.86 -0.21
N ASN A 28 12.63 11.25 -0.72
CA ASN A 28 13.88 10.55 -0.44
C ASN A 28 14.24 10.74 1.04
N LEU A 29 14.26 9.63 1.78
CA LEU A 29 14.80 9.56 3.14
C LEU A 29 16.21 8.99 3.08
N ASP A 30 17.18 9.74 3.59
CA ASP A 30 18.50 9.19 3.90
C ASP A 30 18.39 8.36 5.17
N MET A 31 18.49 7.05 5.00
CA MET A 31 18.33 6.09 6.07
C MET A 31 19.65 5.39 6.35
N GLN A 32 20.02 5.32 7.63
CA GLN A 32 21.12 4.47 8.05
C GLN A 32 20.66 3.02 8.04
N GLN A 33 21.41 2.16 7.35
CA GLN A 33 21.14 0.73 7.36
C GLN A 33 21.81 0.04 8.56
N VAL A 34 21.10 -0.93 9.11
CA VAL A 34 21.58 -1.82 10.18
C VAL A 34 21.36 -3.26 9.76
N ARG A 35 22.28 -4.15 10.14
CA ARG A 35 22.05 -5.58 9.99
C ARG A 35 21.33 -6.08 11.23
N VAL A 36 20.21 -6.76 11.02
CA VAL A 36 19.45 -7.43 12.08
C VAL A 36 19.76 -8.91 12.00
N GLU A 37 20.50 -9.42 12.98
CA GLU A 37 20.87 -10.84 13.12
C GLU A 37 20.29 -11.40 14.42
N GLY A 38 19.93 -12.68 14.41
CA GLY A 38 19.41 -13.36 15.61
C GLY A 38 18.01 -12.92 16.04
N ALA A 39 17.29 -12.16 15.21
CA ALA A 39 15.89 -11.85 15.46
C ALA A 39 15.03 -13.13 15.36
N ALA A 40 13.90 -13.14 16.07
CA ALA A 40 12.92 -14.21 16.02
C ALA A 40 11.52 -13.62 16.14
N LEU A 41 10.53 -14.29 15.54
CA LEU A 41 9.14 -14.13 15.93
C LEU A 41 8.91 -14.98 17.17
N VAL A 42 8.34 -14.38 18.21
CA VAL A 42 8.13 -15.04 19.50
C VAL A 42 6.65 -15.02 19.81
N ASP A 43 6.09 -16.20 20.11
CA ASP A 43 4.81 -16.39 20.78
C ASP A 43 5.07 -16.86 22.22
N GLU A 44 4.04 -16.99 23.06
CA GLU A 44 4.19 -17.37 24.49
C GLU A 44 5.02 -18.64 24.71
N GLU A 45 4.95 -19.60 23.77
CA GLU A 45 5.58 -20.92 23.89
C GLU A 45 6.62 -21.23 22.81
N GLU A 46 6.66 -20.46 21.71
CA GLU A 46 7.47 -20.79 20.53
C GLU A 46 8.31 -19.61 20.05
N SER A 47 9.49 -19.90 19.51
CA SER A 47 10.32 -18.92 18.79
C SER A 47 10.64 -19.42 17.40
N CYS A 48 10.33 -18.61 16.38
CA CYS A 48 10.71 -18.85 15.00
C CYS A 48 11.88 -17.93 14.63
N PRO A 49 13.12 -18.43 14.50
CA PRO A 49 14.26 -17.60 14.16
C PRO A 49 14.09 -17.01 12.76
N LEU A 50 14.40 -15.72 12.65
CA LEU A 50 14.35 -14.98 11.40
C LEU A 50 15.69 -15.05 10.68
N HIS A 51 15.64 -15.08 9.34
CA HIS A 51 16.85 -14.90 8.56
C HIS A 51 17.43 -13.50 8.78
N PRO A 52 18.77 -13.34 8.69
CA PRO A 52 19.38 -12.01 8.74
C PRO A 52 18.74 -11.07 7.73
N MET A 53 18.42 -9.85 8.16
CA MET A 53 17.75 -8.86 7.32
C MET A 53 18.39 -7.48 7.48
N ALA A 54 18.24 -6.65 6.43
CA ALA A 54 18.61 -5.24 6.51
C ALA A 54 17.45 -4.47 7.14
N GLY A 55 17.73 -3.81 8.26
CA GLY A 55 16.89 -2.80 8.85
C GLY A 55 17.30 -1.41 8.38
N VAL A 56 16.37 -0.47 8.48
CA VAL A 56 16.63 0.96 8.33
C VAL A 56 16.30 1.65 9.64
N VAL A 57 17.16 2.57 10.06
CA VAL A 57 16.97 3.33 11.29
C VAL A 57 16.30 4.65 10.97
N VAL A 58 15.14 4.88 11.58
CA VAL A 58 14.30 6.05 11.37
C VAL A 58 13.68 6.46 12.70
N ASP A 59 14.10 7.62 13.21
CA ASP A 59 13.59 8.18 14.48
C ASP A 59 12.39 9.10 14.29
N ASN A 60 12.13 9.53 13.06
CA ASN A 60 11.05 10.45 12.76
C ASN A 60 10.22 9.91 11.60
N PHE A 61 9.17 9.16 11.92
CA PHE A 61 8.18 8.71 10.96
C PHE A 61 6.78 8.92 11.52
N PRO A 62 5.78 9.27 10.69
CA PRO A 62 4.47 9.71 11.17
C PRO A 62 3.77 8.74 12.12
N GLN A 63 3.91 7.43 11.87
CA GLN A 63 3.28 6.38 12.69
C GLN A 63 3.83 6.38 14.13
N LEU A 64 5.08 6.80 14.35
CA LEU A 64 5.64 6.92 15.70
C LEU A 64 4.94 8.03 16.49
N SER A 65 4.72 9.20 15.87
CA SER A 65 4.00 10.31 16.49
C SER A 65 2.55 9.95 16.78
N ILE A 66 1.85 9.35 15.80
CA ILE A 66 0.46 8.90 15.95
C ILE A 66 0.33 7.88 17.09
N ALA A 67 1.23 6.90 17.17
CA ALA A 67 1.23 5.93 18.27
C ALA A 67 1.44 6.60 19.63
N GLY A 68 2.33 7.59 19.71
CA GLY A 68 2.56 8.36 20.93
C GLY A 68 1.33 9.13 21.42
N GLU A 69 0.54 9.72 20.50
CA GLU A 69 -0.71 10.43 20.83
C GLU A 69 -1.76 9.52 21.49
N VAL A 70 -1.76 8.23 21.15
CA VAL A 70 -2.66 7.22 21.74
C VAL A 70 -2.01 6.41 22.86
N GLY A 71 -0.82 6.80 23.32
CA GLY A 71 -0.13 6.14 24.43
C GLY A 71 0.50 4.79 24.09
N ILE A 72 0.72 4.50 22.80
CA ILE A 72 1.35 3.27 22.32
C ILE A 72 2.82 3.54 22.02
N ALA A 73 3.71 2.77 22.64
CA ALA A 73 5.14 2.82 22.34
C ALA A 73 5.43 2.02 21.06
N LEU A 74 5.58 2.72 19.93
CA LEU A 74 5.97 2.10 18.67
C LEU A 74 7.50 2.03 18.56
N GLN A 75 8.03 0.82 18.42
CA GLN A 75 9.48 0.57 18.36
C GLN A 75 10.01 0.40 16.93
N GLY A 76 9.12 0.19 15.97
CA GLY A 76 9.50 0.00 14.59
C GLY A 76 8.33 -0.51 13.75
N MET A 77 8.63 -0.84 12.50
CA MET A 77 7.67 -1.36 11.54
C MET A 77 8.32 -2.47 10.71
N LEU A 78 7.56 -3.55 10.49
CA LEU A 78 7.90 -4.57 9.50
C LEU A 78 7.52 -4.04 8.12
N GLY A 79 8.51 -3.93 7.24
CA GLY A 79 8.32 -3.41 5.88
C GLY A 79 8.60 -4.46 4.81
N GLN A 80 8.80 -4.00 3.57
CA GLN A 80 9.01 -4.86 2.41
C GLN A 80 10.15 -5.87 2.60
N GLY A 81 11.25 -5.49 3.24
CA GLY A 81 12.38 -6.41 3.49
C GLY A 81 12.00 -7.65 4.29
N PHE A 82 11.02 -7.54 5.20
CA PHE A 82 10.44 -8.69 5.91
C PHE A 82 9.49 -9.47 5.00
N MET A 83 8.60 -8.76 4.30
CA MET A 83 7.63 -9.34 3.37
C MET A 83 8.26 -10.03 2.14
N ASP A 84 9.51 -9.71 1.81
CA ASP A 84 10.29 -10.37 0.75
C ASP A 84 10.85 -11.74 1.20
N GLN A 85 10.92 -11.97 2.51
CA GLN A 85 11.45 -13.21 3.12
C GLN A 85 10.34 -14.14 3.62
N TYR A 86 9.15 -13.60 3.87
CA TYR A 86 8.04 -14.35 4.45
C TYR A 86 6.74 -14.06 3.69
N ASP A 87 5.96 -15.11 3.48
CA ASP A 87 4.55 -14.94 3.13
C ASP A 87 3.77 -14.69 4.43
N LEU A 88 2.74 -13.84 4.40
CA LEU A 88 2.02 -13.39 5.59
C LEU A 88 0.54 -13.74 5.53
N GLU A 89 -0.08 -13.94 6.68
CA GLU A 89 -1.54 -13.98 6.90
C GLU A 89 -1.85 -12.99 8.01
N LEU A 90 -2.72 -12.03 7.69
CA LEU A 90 -3.30 -11.06 8.60
C LEU A 90 -4.76 -11.47 8.82
N ASP A 91 -5.06 -12.03 9.99
CA ASP A 91 -6.43 -12.34 10.43
C ASP A 91 -6.78 -11.35 11.54
N ALA A 92 -7.08 -10.10 11.14
CA ALA A 92 -7.37 -9.01 12.07
C ALA A 92 -8.60 -9.27 12.97
N PRO A 93 -9.70 -9.89 12.49
CA PRO A 93 -10.81 -10.30 13.36
C PRO A 93 -10.36 -11.21 14.51
N LYS A 94 -9.35 -12.05 14.28
CA LYS A 94 -8.74 -12.93 15.30
C LYS A 94 -7.46 -12.35 15.91
N GLN A 95 -7.12 -11.10 15.61
CA GLN A 95 -5.91 -10.41 16.04
C GLN A 95 -4.62 -11.23 15.84
N ARG A 96 -4.52 -11.91 14.70
CA ARG A 96 -3.43 -12.85 14.44
C ARG A 96 -2.62 -12.47 13.21
N LEU A 97 -1.30 -12.49 13.38
CA LEU A 97 -0.32 -12.52 12.30
C LEU A 97 0.28 -13.93 12.22
N ARG A 98 0.36 -14.49 11.03
CA ARG A 98 1.17 -15.68 10.75
C ARG A 98 2.16 -15.39 9.65
N ALA A 99 3.36 -15.93 9.79
CA ALA A 99 4.42 -15.85 8.80
C ALA A 99 4.81 -17.26 8.35
N TRP A 100 4.95 -17.44 7.05
CA TRP A 100 5.45 -18.67 6.44
C TRP A 100 6.78 -18.38 5.77
N PRO A 101 7.67 -19.39 5.66
CA PRO A 101 8.78 -19.32 4.74
C PRO A 101 8.34 -18.82 3.36
N ARG A 102 9.21 -18.05 2.71
CA ARG A 102 8.97 -17.50 1.37
C ARG A 102 8.43 -18.56 0.41
N ALA A 103 7.33 -18.23 -0.26
CA ALA A 103 6.67 -19.08 -1.25
C ALA A 103 6.22 -20.45 -0.70
N SER A 104 5.98 -20.57 0.61
CA SER A 104 5.41 -21.77 1.22
C SER A 104 3.99 -21.57 1.74
N LEU A 105 3.36 -20.42 1.46
CA LEU A 105 1.94 -20.21 1.75
C LEU A 105 1.08 -21.27 1.01
N PRO A 106 0.12 -21.93 1.67
CA PRO A 106 -0.79 -22.86 1.00
C PRO A 106 -1.64 -22.14 -0.06
N ASP A 107 -1.66 -22.63 -1.30
CA ASP A 107 -2.44 -22.04 -2.40
C ASP A 107 -3.96 -22.18 -2.21
N SER A 108 -4.39 -23.18 -1.45
CA SER A 108 -5.76 -23.46 -1.04
C SER A 108 -5.76 -23.95 0.40
N GLY A 109 -6.91 -23.94 1.09
CA GLY A 109 -7.10 -24.58 2.39
C GLY A 109 -6.91 -26.09 2.29
N SER A 110 -5.67 -26.56 2.16
CA SER A 110 -5.29 -27.96 1.92
C SER A 110 -5.78 -28.91 3.00
N ASP A 111 -6.19 -28.38 4.15
CA ASP A 111 -6.56 -29.16 5.33
C ASP A 111 -8.09 -29.26 5.50
N GLY A 112 -8.89 -28.90 4.48
CA GLY A 112 -10.36 -29.04 4.47
C GLY A 112 -11.11 -28.22 5.52
N SER A 113 -10.39 -27.45 6.33
CA SER A 113 -10.87 -26.64 7.46
C SER A 113 -10.60 -25.14 7.28
N ASP A 114 -9.86 -24.78 6.24
CA ASP A 114 -9.52 -23.40 5.89
C ASP A 114 -10.46 -22.96 4.76
N GLY A 115 -11.32 -21.97 5.04
CA GLY A 115 -12.45 -21.54 4.20
C GLY A 115 -12.13 -21.12 2.74
N ASP A 116 -13.08 -20.46 2.07
CA ASP A 116 -12.99 -20.07 0.65
C ASP A 116 -11.98 -18.94 0.43
N TRP A 117 -10.68 -19.28 0.42
CA TRP A 117 -9.59 -18.37 0.09
C TRP A 117 -9.57 -18.08 -1.41
N ARG A 118 -9.70 -16.80 -1.78
CA ARG A 118 -9.72 -16.32 -3.16
C ARG A 118 -8.44 -15.56 -3.51
N ALA A 119 -7.65 -16.12 -4.42
CA ALA A 119 -6.37 -15.56 -4.82
C ALA A 119 -6.51 -14.44 -5.85
N LEU A 120 -6.19 -13.19 -5.49
CA LEU A 120 -6.03 -12.07 -6.41
C LEU A 120 -4.58 -11.97 -6.91
N GLU A 121 -4.40 -11.93 -8.23
CA GLU A 121 -3.10 -11.63 -8.85
C GLU A 121 -2.85 -10.11 -8.77
N ALA A 122 -1.76 -9.74 -8.09
CA ALA A 122 -1.35 -8.34 -8.00
C ALA A 122 -0.66 -7.88 -9.29
N LEU A 123 -0.93 -6.64 -9.66
CA LEU A 123 -0.14 -5.90 -10.62
C LEU A 123 1.21 -5.56 -9.99
N GLY A 124 2.30 -6.04 -10.60
CA GLY A 124 3.64 -5.58 -10.26
C GLY A 124 3.83 -4.12 -10.67
N MET A 125 4.22 -3.29 -9.71
CA MET A 125 4.40 -1.85 -9.88
C MET A 125 5.86 -1.42 -9.62
N PRO A 126 6.29 -0.23 -10.09
CA PRO A 126 7.61 0.31 -9.73
C PRO A 126 7.84 0.29 -8.21
N GLY A 127 9.09 0.11 -7.79
CA GLY A 127 9.42 0.04 -6.36
C GLY A 127 8.95 -1.24 -5.66
N ARG A 128 8.61 -2.31 -6.41
CA ARG A 128 8.05 -3.58 -5.89
C ARG A 128 6.68 -3.44 -5.22
N LEU A 129 5.98 -2.35 -5.51
CA LEU A 129 4.61 -2.15 -5.05
C LEU A 129 3.69 -3.20 -5.69
N GLN A 130 2.58 -3.47 -5.01
CA GLN A 130 1.54 -4.35 -5.51
C GLN A 130 0.26 -3.56 -5.73
N GLY A 131 -0.32 -3.69 -6.92
CA GLY A 131 -1.58 -3.06 -7.30
C GLY A 131 -2.72 -4.07 -7.41
N LEU A 132 -3.92 -3.66 -7.01
CA LEU A 132 -5.18 -4.36 -7.28
C LEU A 132 -6.13 -3.43 -8.02
N LEU A 133 -7.17 -3.97 -8.66
CA LEU A 133 -8.23 -3.14 -9.22
C LEU A 133 -9.34 -2.98 -8.18
N LEU A 134 -9.66 -1.72 -7.87
CA LEU A 134 -10.77 -1.31 -7.04
C LEU A 134 -11.95 -0.86 -7.90
N THR A 135 -13.13 -1.37 -7.61
CA THR A 135 -14.40 -0.94 -8.23
C THR A 135 -15.50 -0.77 -7.20
N VAL A 136 -16.50 0.04 -7.53
CA VAL A 136 -17.77 0.17 -6.80
C VAL A 136 -18.94 0.05 -7.78
N PRO A 137 -20.16 -0.30 -7.34
CA PRO A 137 -21.32 -0.32 -8.22
C PRO A 137 -21.52 1.01 -8.95
N GLY A 138 -21.59 0.96 -10.29
CA GLY A 138 -21.81 2.14 -11.13
C GLY A 138 -20.57 2.97 -11.46
N CYS A 139 -19.36 2.52 -11.11
CA CYS A 139 -18.13 3.20 -11.51
C CYS A 139 -17.98 3.24 -13.05
N LEU A 140 -17.35 4.31 -13.56
CA LEU A 140 -17.04 4.50 -14.97
C LEU A 140 -15.91 3.56 -15.43
N GLU A 141 -14.90 3.38 -14.58
CA GLU A 141 -13.78 2.45 -14.81
C GLU A 141 -13.16 1.98 -13.48
N PRO A 142 -12.45 0.83 -13.46
CA PRO A 142 -11.69 0.39 -12.29
C PRO A 142 -10.51 1.32 -11.97
N VAL A 143 -10.23 1.49 -10.68
CA VAL A 143 -9.10 2.26 -10.16
C VAL A 143 -7.97 1.32 -9.75
N VAL A 144 -6.72 1.65 -10.05
CA VAL A 144 -5.57 0.92 -9.49
C VAL A 144 -5.38 1.33 -8.04
N GLY A 145 -5.52 0.39 -7.13
CA GLY A 145 -5.22 0.55 -5.71
C GLY A 145 -3.87 -0.05 -5.35
N LEU A 146 -2.97 0.77 -4.83
CA LEU A 146 -1.69 0.34 -4.27
C LEU A 146 -1.93 -0.25 -2.88
N VAL A 147 -1.50 -1.48 -2.65
CA VAL A 147 -1.63 -2.13 -1.34
C VAL A 147 -0.61 -1.52 -0.37
N ASP A 148 -1.10 -0.86 0.68
CA ASP A 148 -0.26 -0.26 1.72
C ASP A 148 -0.75 -0.66 3.12
N THR A 149 -0.11 -1.69 3.68
CA THR A 149 -0.40 -2.16 5.04
C THR A 149 0.08 -1.20 6.12
N GLY A 150 0.83 -0.14 5.78
CA GLY A 150 1.26 0.92 6.69
C GLY A 150 0.28 2.10 6.77
N ALA A 151 -0.71 2.18 5.89
CA ALA A 151 -1.74 3.21 5.88
C ALA A 151 -2.96 2.77 6.69
N SER A 152 -3.40 3.57 7.65
CA SER A 152 -4.61 3.25 8.43
C SER A 152 -5.90 3.41 7.63
N HIS A 153 -5.93 4.35 6.68
CA HIS A 153 -7.11 4.65 5.87
C HIS A 153 -6.81 4.48 4.38
N THR A 154 -7.83 4.10 3.64
CA THR A 154 -7.81 4.08 2.19
C THR A 154 -7.95 5.51 1.67
N VAL A 155 -7.11 5.87 0.69
CA VAL A 155 -7.08 7.23 0.11
C VAL A 155 -7.27 7.14 -1.39
N LEU A 156 -8.15 7.98 -1.94
CA LEU A 156 -8.39 8.12 -3.37
C LEU A 156 -7.89 9.48 -3.84
N ASN A 157 -7.17 9.52 -4.97
CA ASN A 157 -6.96 10.80 -5.64
C ASN A 157 -8.28 11.34 -6.22
N ARG A 158 -8.34 12.64 -6.56
CA ARG A 158 -9.60 13.25 -7.03
C ARG A 158 -10.14 12.60 -8.31
N GLN A 159 -9.24 12.15 -9.18
CA GLN A 159 -9.61 11.47 -10.41
C GLN A 159 -10.20 10.08 -10.15
N ALA A 160 -9.63 9.32 -9.21
CA ALA A 160 -10.19 8.05 -8.73
C ALA A 160 -11.60 8.27 -8.17
N ALA A 161 -11.80 9.30 -7.35
CA ALA A 161 -13.13 9.63 -6.83
C ALA A 161 -14.14 9.91 -7.96
N TYR A 162 -13.73 10.69 -8.97
CA TYR A 162 -14.57 10.98 -10.14
C TYR A 162 -14.95 9.71 -10.92
N VAL A 163 -13.98 8.85 -11.25
CA VAL A 163 -14.26 7.63 -12.04
C VAL A 163 -15.02 6.57 -11.25
N LEU A 164 -14.94 6.58 -9.93
CA LEU A 164 -15.78 5.77 -9.05
C LEU A 164 -17.20 6.36 -8.88
N GLY A 165 -17.50 7.49 -9.53
CA GLY A 165 -18.82 8.13 -9.50
C GLY A 165 -19.10 8.89 -8.20
N LEU A 166 -18.06 9.22 -7.42
CA LEU A 166 -18.21 9.86 -6.13
C LEU A 166 -18.39 11.37 -6.29
N ARG A 167 -19.32 11.93 -5.50
CA ARG A 167 -19.48 13.37 -5.35
C ARG A 167 -18.70 13.82 -4.13
N VAL A 168 -17.64 14.58 -4.39
CA VAL A 168 -16.77 15.09 -3.33
C VAL A 168 -17.28 16.45 -2.89
N ASP A 169 -17.77 16.54 -1.67
CA ASP A 169 -18.01 17.82 -1.02
C ASP A 169 -16.74 18.22 -0.24
N MET A 170 -16.06 19.27 -0.70
CA MET A 170 -14.87 19.79 -0.02
C MET A 170 -15.20 20.46 1.32
N GLY A 171 -16.48 20.79 1.55
CA GLY A 171 -17.00 21.30 2.81
C GLY A 171 -17.44 20.21 3.80
N ALA A 172 -17.18 18.93 3.49
CA ALA A 172 -17.59 17.83 4.37
C ALA A 172 -17.06 18.00 5.80
N GLU A 173 -17.94 17.75 6.77
CA GLU A 173 -17.62 17.85 8.20
C GLU A 173 -16.61 16.79 8.65
N ARG A 174 -16.64 15.60 8.02
CA ARG A 174 -15.75 14.48 8.34
C ARG A 174 -14.49 14.59 7.49
N LYS A 175 -13.33 14.58 8.15
CA LYS A 175 -12.02 14.63 7.51
C LYS A 175 -11.06 13.63 8.14
N VAL A 176 -10.10 13.17 7.35
CA VAL A 176 -8.92 12.45 7.80
C VAL A 176 -7.69 13.31 7.56
N ARG A 177 -6.71 13.20 8.46
CA ARG A 177 -5.41 13.85 8.33
C ARG A 177 -4.42 12.83 7.77
N GLY A 178 -3.90 13.09 6.59
CA GLY A 178 -2.67 12.47 6.10
C GLY A 178 -1.48 13.29 6.61
N ILE A 179 -0.50 12.62 7.21
CA ILE A 179 0.76 13.25 7.60
C ILE A 179 1.82 12.77 6.63
N GLY A 180 2.40 13.71 5.89
CA GLY A 180 3.55 13.46 5.04
C GLY A 180 4.83 13.27 5.85
N LEU A 181 5.87 12.67 5.25
CA LEU A 181 7.22 12.58 5.85
C LEU A 181 7.91 13.94 5.95
N ASP A 182 7.53 14.93 5.15
CA ASP A 182 7.93 16.34 5.34
C ASP A 182 7.17 17.02 6.50
N ASN A 183 6.37 16.25 7.25
CA ASN A 183 5.44 16.69 8.27
C ASN A 183 4.36 17.65 7.76
N SER A 184 4.18 17.75 6.43
CA SER A 184 3.01 18.42 5.89
C SER A 184 1.77 17.65 6.28
N VAL A 185 0.75 18.39 6.70
CA VAL A 185 -0.55 17.82 7.06
C VAL A 185 -1.48 18.09 5.90
N LEU A 186 -2.00 17.03 5.29
CA LEU A 186 -3.06 17.10 4.30
C LEU A 186 -4.37 16.70 4.96
N GLU A 187 -5.34 17.62 4.98
CA GLU A 187 -6.71 17.27 5.35
C GLU A 187 -7.48 16.80 4.11
N MET A 188 -8.14 15.66 4.23
CA MET A 188 -8.92 15.05 3.17
C MET A 188 -10.35 14.80 3.65
N PRO A 189 -11.39 15.21 2.91
CA PRO A 189 -12.76 14.84 3.24
C PRO A 189 -12.91 13.31 3.22
N LEU A 190 -13.65 12.78 4.19
CA LEU A 190 -13.98 11.36 4.27
C LEU A 190 -15.32 11.09 3.59
N LEU A 191 -15.33 10.10 2.70
CA LEU A 191 -16.55 9.57 2.08
C LEU A 191 -16.71 8.10 2.46
N SER A 192 -17.94 7.70 2.78
CA SER A 192 -18.24 6.30 3.07
C SER A 192 -18.58 5.56 1.78
N LEU A 193 -17.85 4.49 1.49
CA LEU A 193 -18.04 3.64 0.32
C LEU A 193 -18.53 2.26 0.72
N MET A 194 -19.56 1.78 0.04
CA MET A 194 -20.12 0.44 0.25
C MET A 194 -19.88 -0.44 -0.97
N ASN A 195 -19.89 -1.76 -0.74
CA ASN A 195 -19.74 -2.76 -1.79
C ASN A 195 -18.44 -2.59 -2.60
N ILE A 196 -17.36 -2.17 -1.92
CA ILE A 196 -16.05 -2.11 -2.54
C ILE A 196 -15.69 -3.52 -3.00
N THR A 197 -15.16 -3.57 -4.22
CA THR A 197 -14.75 -4.81 -4.84
C THR A 197 -13.29 -4.69 -5.27
N LEU A 198 -12.47 -5.63 -4.82
CA LEU A 198 -11.10 -5.81 -5.29
C LEU A 198 -11.04 -6.98 -6.27
N SER A 199 -10.29 -6.79 -7.34
CA SER A 199 -10.06 -7.80 -8.37
C SER A 199 -8.62 -7.79 -8.88
N SER A 200 -8.24 -8.90 -9.50
CA SER A 200 -6.88 -9.08 -10.06
C SER A 200 -6.59 -8.07 -11.16
N ALA A 201 -5.36 -7.58 -11.20
CA ALA A 201 -4.85 -6.70 -12.23
C ALA A 201 -3.75 -7.42 -13.03
N ARG A 202 -4.09 -8.04 -14.15
CA ARG A 202 -3.12 -8.86 -14.91
C ARG A 202 -2.14 -8.02 -15.73
N HIS A 203 -2.63 -6.94 -16.33
CA HIS A 203 -1.83 -6.11 -17.22
C HIS A 203 -2.28 -4.66 -17.11
N VAL A 204 -1.30 -3.76 -17.11
CA VAL A 204 -1.49 -2.34 -17.30
C VAL A 204 -0.80 -1.94 -18.59
N THR A 205 -1.53 -1.24 -19.45
CA THR A 205 -0.93 -0.55 -20.59
C THR A 205 -0.56 0.86 -20.17
N ILE A 206 0.74 1.15 -20.16
CA ILE A 206 1.25 2.51 -20.02
C ILE A 206 1.08 3.20 -21.39
N THR A 207 0.22 4.20 -21.45
CA THR A 207 0.05 5.00 -22.68
C THR A 207 0.70 6.36 -22.47
N PRO A 208 1.76 6.71 -23.22
CA PRO A 208 2.31 8.07 -23.19
C PRO A 208 1.24 9.07 -23.61
N ARG A 209 1.09 10.15 -22.87
CA ARG A 209 0.22 11.26 -23.27
C ARG A 209 0.76 11.86 -24.57
N LYS A 210 -0.06 11.83 -25.63
CA LYS A 210 0.27 12.50 -26.89
C LYS A 210 0.33 14.00 -26.64
N SER A 211 1.51 14.60 -26.81
CA SER A 211 1.68 16.06 -26.87
C SER A 211 0.74 16.62 -27.94
N GLY A 212 -0.32 17.32 -27.52
CA GLY A 212 -1.32 17.90 -28.43
C GLY A 212 -2.76 17.40 -28.26
N ALA A 213 -3.02 16.42 -27.38
CA ALA A 213 -4.41 16.13 -26.98
C ALA A 213 -4.91 17.25 -26.06
N SER A 214 -5.67 18.18 -26.64
CA SER A 214 -6.36 19.26 -25.93
C SER A 214 -7.55 18.71 -25.13
N ASP A 215 -7.29 17.90 -24.11
CA ASP A 215 -8.32 17.55 -23.14
C ASP A 215 -8.55 18.77 -22.25
N ALA A 216 -9.76 19.34 -22.37
CA ALA A 216 -10.21 20.56 -21.71
C ALA A 216 -10.32 20.46 -20.17
N SER A 217 -9.82 19.38 -19.56
CA SER A 217 -9.85 19.11 -18.12
C SER A 217 -8.49 19.21 -17.42
N ALA A 218 -7.41 19.52 -18.12
CA ALA A 218 -6.08 19.58 -17.51
C ALA A 218 -5.77 20.99 -16.95
N SER A 219 -5.35 21.00 -15.69
CA SER A 219 -4.92 22.17 -14.91
C SER A 219 -3.98 23.11 -15.67
N ALA A 220 -4.10 24.41 -15.34
CA ALA A 220 -3.65 25.58 -16.08
C ALA A 220 -2.14 25.79 -16.34
N ASN A 221 -1.29 24.77 -16.35
CA ASN A 221 0.11 24.88 -16.80
C ASN A 221 0.64 23.52 -17.28
N PRO A 222 0.46 23.13 -18.56
CA PRO A 222 1.28 22.07 -19.13
C PRO A 222 2.72 22.57 -19.15
N VAL A 223 3.57 22.00 -18.28
CA VAL A 223 5.02 22.16 -18.42
C VAL A 223 5.40 21.43 -19.71
N ASP A 224 5.66 22.21 -20.76
CA ASP A 224 5.96 21.70 -22.09
C ASP A 224 7.07 20.64 -22.03
N GLY A 225 6.78 19.45 -22.58
CA GLY A 225 7.75 18.36 -22.72
C GLY A 225 7.73 17.25 -21.67
N ARG A 226 6.93 17.33 -20.59
CA ARG A 226 6.79 16.18 -19.68
C ARG A 226 5.88 15.10 -20.28
N ARG A 227 6.40 13.87 -20.36
CA ARG A 227 5.57 12.69 -20.63
C ARG A 227 4.67 12.46 -19.41
N SER A 228 3.43 12.06 -19.64
CA SER A 228 2.60 11.50 -18.58
C SER A 228 2.06 10.15 -18.99
N TRP A 229 1.65 9.37 -17.99
CA TRP A 229 1.14 8.04 -18.22
C TRP A 229 -0.01 7.70 -17.26
N ARG A 230 -0.89 6.82 -17.75
CA ARG A 230 -2.07 6.35 -17.02
C ARG A 230 -2.21 4.84 -17.10
N PHE A 231 -2.95 4.28 -16.14
CA PHE A 231 -3.43 2.91 -16.20
C PHE A 231 -4.56 2.80 -17.22
N CYS A 232 -4.29 2.21 -18.39
CA CYS A 232 -5.33 1.86 -19.35
C CYS A 232 -5.77 0.41 -19.11
N ASN A 233 -6.95 0.20 -18.50
CA ASN A 233 -7.60 -1.11 -18.49
C ASN A 233 -8.57 -1.22 -19.68
N THR A 234 -8.05 -1.14 -20.90
CA THR A 234 -8.85 -0.98 -22.12
C THR A 234 -9.54 -2.26 -22.60
N GLY A 235 -9.73 -3.28 -21.76
CA GLY A 235 -10.44 -4.48 -22.21
C GLY A 235 -10.39 -5.72 -21.33
N ALA A 236 -9.77 -5.72 -20.15
CA ALA A 236 -9.94 -6.85 -19.26
C ALA A 236 -11.35 -6.79 -18.68
N ARG A 237 -12.29 -7.59 -19.24
CA ARG A 237 -13.45 -8.01 -18.45
C ARG A 237 -12.87 -8.49 -17.12
N ILE A 238 -13.35 -7.93 -16.01
CA ILE A 238 -13.04 -8.43 -14.66
C ILE A 238 -13.41 -9.91 -14.68
N LYS A 239 -12.40 -10.75 -14.91
CA LYS A 239 -12.50 -12.19 -15.07
C LYS A 239 -11.51 -12.73 -14.07
N GLY A 240 -12.01 -13.06 -12.90
CA GLY A 240 -11.16 -13.52 -11.83
C GLY A 240 -11.91 -13.54 -10.51
N PRO A 241 -11.29 -14.12 -9.48
CA PRO A 241 -11.77 -14.03 -8.12
C PRO A 241 -11.98 -12.56 -7.74
N ILE A 242 -13.05 -12.35 -6.99
CA ILE A 242 -13.51 -11.05 -6.53
C ILE A 242 -13.60 -11.12 -5.02
N ALA A 243 -12.98 -10.15 -4.35
CA ALA A 243 -13.18 -9.91 -2.93
C ALA A 243 -14.12 -8.71 -2.80
N THR A 244 -15.35 -8.96 -2.35
CA THR A 244 -16.34 -7.91 -2.07
C THR A 244 -16.41 -7.69 -0.58
N PHE A 245 -16.26 -6.42 -0.18
CA PHE A 245 -16.20 -5.99 1.20
C PHE A 245 -17.61 -5.59 1.65
N PRO A 246 -18.17 -6.26 2.67
CA PRO A 246 -19.57 -6.06 3.07
C PRO A 246 -19.76 -4.77 3.86
N GLU A 247 -18.73 -4.32 4.57
CA GLU A 247 -18.80 -3.13 5.41
C GLU A 247 -18.43 -1.88 4.63
N ALA A 248 -18.97 -0.76 5.08
CA ALA A 248 -18.60 0.52 4.52
C ALA A 248 -17.16 0.89 4.92
N VAL A 249 -16.41 1.48 4.00
CA VAL A 249 -15.06 2.01 4.25
C VAL A 249 -15.11 3.52 4.14
N ASP A 250 -14.57 4.21 5.15
CA ASP A 250 -14.40 5.66 5.08
C ASP A 250 -13.09 5.99 4.35
N VAL A 251 -13.19 6.41 3.09
CA VAL A 251 -12.05 6.74 2.25
C VAL A 251 -11.75 8.23 2.27
N GLY A 252 -10.48 8.59 2.46
CA GLY A 252 -10.02 9.98 2.31
C GLY A 252 -9.91 10.36 0.83
N ILE A 253 -10.40 11.54 0.45
CA ILE A 253 -10.24 12.04 -0.92
C ILE A 253 -9.18 13.13 -0.98
N GLY A 254 -8.04 12.87 -1.62
CA GLY A 254 -6.97 13.83 -1.75
C GLY A 254 -5.82 13.37 -2.63
N ASP A 255 -5.14 14.35 -3.22
CA ASP A 255 -3.96 14.11 -4.05
C ASP A 255 -2.73 14.08 -3.14
N ILE A 256 -2.41 12.90 -2.59
CA ILE A 256 -1.22 12.72 -1.77
C ILE A 256 0.04 12.72 -2.64
N GLY A 257 1.11 13.39 -2.18
CA GLY A 257 2.40 13.47 -2.88
C GLY A 257 2.98 12.08 -3.20
N LEU A 258 2.62 11.10 -2.39
CA LEU A 258 2.93 9.69 -2.56
C LEU A 258 2.65 9.16 -3.97
N PHE A 259 1.49 9.49 -4.54
CA PHE A 259 1.12 8.99 -5.85
C PHE A 259 2.06 9.50 -6.94
N GLN A 260 2.45 10.77 -6.86
CA GLN A 260 3.40 11.33 -7.81
C GLN A 260 4.78 10.72 -7.58
N GLU A 261 5.24 10.59 -6.34
CA GLU A 261 6.61 10.16 -6.07
C GLU A 261 6.85 8.66 -6.34
N LEU A 262 5.96 7.78 -5.86
CA LEU A 262 6.12 6.34 -6.08
C LEU A 262 5.92 5.96 -7.54
N LEU A 263 5.00 6.63 -8.24
CA LEU A 263 4.68 6.31 -9.63
C LEU A 263 5.56 7.07 -10.63
N SER A 264 6.18 8.18 -10.23
CA SER A 264 7.07 8.98 -11.09
C SER A 264 8.55 8.84 -10.73
N GLN A 265 8.93 7.77 -9.99
CA GLN A 265 10.34 7.38 -9.77
C GLN A 265 11.15 7.44 -11.08
N PRO A 266 12.48 7.67 -11.03
CA PRO A 266 13.30 8.08 -12.17
C PRO A 266 13.46 6.99 -13.21
N GLN A 267 12.38 6.70 -13.91
CA GLN A 267 12.41 6.22 -15.27
C GLN A 267 12.22 7.48 -16.09
N GLU A 268 13.34 8.13 -16.45
CA GLU A 268 13.39 9.26 -17.39
C GLU A 268 12.58 9.01 -18.68
N THR A 269 12.17 7.76 -18.91
CA THR A 269 11.41 7.27 -20.04
C THR A 269 9.88 7.32 -19.88
N ILE A 270 9.32 7.21 -18.66
CA ILE A 270 7.87 7.02 -18.46
C ILE A 270 7.12 8.36 -18.22
N GLY A 271 7.66 9.25 -17.38
CA GLY A 271 7.05 10.55 -17.07
C GLY A 271 6.12 10.56 -15.85
N ASP A 272 5.39 11.66 -15.66
CA ASP A 272 4.53 11.90 -14.50
C ASP A 272 3.25 11.04 -14.56
N PHE A 273 2.86 10.41 -13.45
CA PHE A 273 1.60 9.69 -13.40
C PHE A 273 0.40 10.65 -13.26
N ASP A 274 -0.59 10.57 -14.17
CA ASP A 274 -1.78 11.45 -14.21
C ASP A 274 -3.12 10.68 -14.30
N GLY A 275 -3.14 9.44 -13.80
CA GLY A 275 -4.33 8.57 -13.80
C GLY A 275 -5.08 8.49 -12.47
N PRO A 276 -6.25 7.83 -12.45
CA PRO A 276 -6.94 7.49 -11.22
C PRO A 276 -6.12 6.46 -10.44
N VAL A 277 -5.89 6.72 -9.14
CA VAL A 277 -5.18 5.81 -8.24
C VAL A 277 -5.73 5.89 -6.83
N ALA A 278 -5.64 4.77 -6.13
CA ALA A 278 -5.95 4.63 -4.72
C ALA A 278 -4.73 4.11 -3.93
N LEU A 279 -4.68 4.43 -2.65
CA LEU A 279 -3.89 3.76 -1.62
C LEU A 279 -4.85 2.90 -0.81
N LEU A 280 -4.68 1.59 -0.78
CA LEU A 280 -5.53 0.64 -0.07
C LEU A 280 -4.97 0.43 1.34
N GLY A 281 -5.64 1.01 2.33
CA GLY A 281 -5.22 0.99 3.72
C GLY A 281 -5.80 -0.19 4.51
N GLN A 282 -5.47 -0.23 5.80
CA GLN A 282 -5.89 -1.25 6.74
C GLN A 282 -7.43 -1.28 6.89
N ASP A 283 -8.09 -0.14 6.95
CA ASP A 283 -9.56 -0.01 7.01
C ASP A 283 -10.34 -0.89 6.00
N LEU A 284 -9.77 -1.09 4.81
CA LEU A 284 -10.26 -2.01 3.81
C LEU A 284 -9.63 -3.39 3.97
N MET A 285 -8.29 -3.47 3.99
CA MET A 285 -7.55 -4.73 3.89
C MET A 285 -7.73 -5.67 5.09
N THR A 286 -8.16 -5.15 6.25
CA THR A 286 -8.34 -5.94 7.48
C THR A 286 -9.78 -6.34 7.77
N GLN A 287 -10.75 -5.98 6.91
CA GLN A 287 -12.14 -6.43 7.08
C GLN A 287 -12.31 -7.94 6.86
N MET A 288 -11.37 -8.55 6.16
CA MET A 288 -11.33 -9.98 5.90
C MET A 288 -9.93 -10.51 6.18
N PRO A 289 -9.79 -11.80 6.52
CA PRO A 289 -8.50 -12.46 6.57
C PRO A 289 -7.78 -12.32 5.22
N LEU A 290 -6.55 -11.84 5.27
CA LEU A 290 -5.71 -11.56 4.12
C LEU A 290 -4.47 -12.44 4.17
N ARG A 291 -4.14 -13.13 3.08
CA ARG A 291 -2.78 -13.67 2.85
C ARG A 291 -2.06 -12.83 1.81
N TYR A 292 -0.76 -12.70 1.97
CA TYR A 292 0.11 -11.93 1.09
C TYR A 292 1.39 -12.71 0.81
N SER A 293 1.76 -12.83 -0.47
CA SER A 293 3.05 -13.37 -0.89
C SER A 293 3.71 -12.44 -1.88
N ALA A 294 4.76 -11.72 -1.45
CA ALA A 294 5.59 -10.92 -2.35
C ALA A 294 6.23 -11.78 -3.44
N ALA A 295 6.72 -12.97 -3.05
CA ALA A 295 7.39 -13.89 -3.94
C ALA A 295 6.49 -14.38 -5.09
N ARG A 296 5.19 -14.55 -4.81
CA ARG A 296 4.20 -15.00 -5.80
C ARG A 296 3.44 -13.84 -6.46
N GLY A 297 3.58 -12.61 -5.98
CA GLY A 297 2.81 -11.46 -6.45
C GLY A 297 1.30 -11.67 -6.29
N ARG A 298 0.88 -12.25 -5.15
CA ARG A 298 -0.51 -12.66 -4.91
C ARG A 298 -0.99 -12.24 -3.54
N LEU A 299 -2.27 -11.92 -3.48
CA LEU A 299 -3.02 -11.72 -2.25
C LEU A 299 -4.16 -12.75 -2.22
N TRP A 300 -4.56 -13.23 -1.05
CA TRP A 300 -5.76 -14.05 -0.90
C TRP A 300 -6.67 -13.43 0.13
N PHE A 301 -7.97 -13.42 -0.14
CA PHE A 301 -8.98 -13.01 0.83
C PHE A 301 -9.86 -14.20 1.17
N ARG A 302 -10.19 -14.38 2.46
CA ARG A 302 -11.17 -15.39 2.88
C ARG A 302 -12.53 -14.76 3.07
N HIS A 303 -13.54 -15.32 2.41
CA HIS A 303 -14.94 -15.07 2.77
C HIS A 303 -15.33 -16.07 3.85
N ASP A 304 -15.74 -15.55 5.02
CA ASP A 304 -16.36 -16.34 6.08
C ASP A 304 -17.88 -16.47 5.84
#